data_AF-A0AAD7XLR9-F1
#
_entry.id   AF-A0AAD7XLR9-F1
#
_cell.length_a   1.000
_cell.length_b   1.000
_cell.length_c   1.000
_cell.angle_alpha   90.00
_cell.angle_beta   90.00
_cell.angle_gamma   90.00
#
_symmetry.space_group_name_H-M   'P 1'
#
loop_
_entity.id
_entity.type
_entity.pdbx_description
1 polymer ?
#
loop_
_entity_poly.entity_id
_entity_poly.type
_entity_poly.pdbx_seq_one_letter_code
_entity_poly.pdbx_strand_id
1 'polypeptide(L)'
;MVLATRLEVLSLLAASVPLDQFPRLDEGSRGSNILTSRPLELLRIQRQLDADDRYNELADPNERSSPASRLARIVVLSDAFKALRPAIAQGGPSEWRTIAETLGLPPFDKQSFKRTFNAYSDNIYYSDPDRANVYLLGGTPPSNQQTIQYLHRNDALDNIEQLRSELDYLILEQQTDVSDALAFHAKAVDAFDAYLALAPDADLKAAERLKLRIADVTSRP
;
A
#
# COMPACT_ATOMS: atom_id res chain seq x y z
N MET A 1 -3.42 -46.86 39.16
CA MET A 1 -4.74 -46.25 38.89
C MET A 1 -4.74 -44.87 39.53
N VAL A 2 -5.24 -43.84 38.82
CA VAL A 2 -5.33 -42.40 39.17
C VAL A 2 -4.04 -41.60 38.89
N LEU A 3 -3.93 -40.84 37.78
CA LEU A 3 -4.36 -39.45 37.51
C LEU A 3 -3.42 -38.37 38.10
N ALA A 4 -2.68 -37.66 37.24
CA ALA A 4 -2.10 -36.32 37.48
C ALA A 4 -1.51 -35.76 36.16
N THR A 5 -2.27 -34.92 35.43
CA THR A 5 -2.03 -33.45 35.25
C THR A 5 -0.77 -33.10 34.44
N ARG A 6 -0.84 -32.73 33.14
CA ARG A 6 -1.24 -31.41 32.60
C ARG A 6 -0.62 -30.22 33.35
N LEU A 7 0.66 -29.91 33.08
CA LEU A 7 1.31 -28.61 33.33
C LEU A 7 2.71 -28.57 32.71
N GLU A 8 2.80 -28.35 31.39
CA GLU A 8 4.04 -27.87 30.74
C GLU A 8 3.68 -26.80 29.70
N VAL A 9 3.04 -25.74 30.19
CA VAL A 9 2.88 -24.47 29.48
C VAL A 9 3.44 -23.39 30.41
N LEU A 10 4.34 -22.56 29.85
CA LEU A 10 4.96 -21.34 30.39
C LEU A 10 6.18 -21.52 31.32
N SER A 11 7.38 -21.41 30.75
CA SER A 11 8.40 -20.42 31.16
C SER A 11 9.75 -20.73 30.49
N LEU A 12 10.09 -20.00 29.43
CA LEU A 12 11.49 -19.72 29.11
C LEU A 12 11.56 -18.40 28.35
N LEU A 13 11.82 -17.37 29.15
CA LEU A 13 12.07 -15.98 28.78
C LEU A 13 13.35 -15.84 27.94
N ALA A 14 13.23 -14.98 26.93
CA ALA A 14 14.19 -13.95 26.53
C ALA A 14 15.69 -14.33 26.53
N ALA A 15 16.16 -14.86 25.41
CA ALA A 15 17.55 -14.69 24.99
C ALA A 15 17.60 -13.56 23.95
N SER A 16 18.18 -12.43 24.35
CA SER A 16 18.56 -11.33 23.46
C SER A 16 19.58 -11.83 22.44
N VAL A 17 19.16 -11.95 21.18
CA VAL A 17 20.05 -12.27 20.06
C VAL A 17 20.83 -10.99 19.69
N PRO A 18 22.17 -11.02 19.66
CA PRO A 18 22.97 -9.86 19.28
C PRO A 18 22.74 -9.53 17.80
N LEU A 19 22.36 -8.30 17.50
CA LEU A 19 22.00 -7.79 16.16
C LEU A 19 23.18 -7.72 15.16
N ASP A 20 24.39 -8.14 15.55
CA ASP A 20 25.64 -7.92 14.79
C ASP A 20 26.16 -9.15 14.01
N GLN A 21 25.39 -10.22 13.85
CA GLN A 21 25.85 -11.44 13.14
C GLN A 21 25.01 -11.84 11.92
N PHE A 22 24.39 -10.90 11.23
CA PHE A 22 23.83 -11.19 9.91
C PHE A 22 24.85 -10.84 8.82
N PRO A 23 25.24 -11.79 7.96
CA PRO A 23 26.13 -11.48 6.84
C PRO A 23 25.45 -10.43 5.96
N ARG A 24 26.15 -9.30 5.73
CA ARG A 24 25.76 -8.34 4.71
C ARG A 24 25.88 -9.04 3.37
N LEU A 25 24.75 -9.41 2.78
CA LEU A 25 24.68 -9.83 1.38
C LEU A 25 24.74 -8.57 0.50
N ASP A 26 25.86 -7.88 0.57
CA ASP A 26 26.37 -7.08 -0.54
C ASP A 26 27.70 -7.75 -0.90
N GLU A 27 27.64 -8.70 -1.84
CA GLU A 27 28.75 -9.10 -2.72
C GLU A 27 28.30 -10.27 -3.61
N GLY A 28 27.89 -9.95 -4.83
CA GLY A 28 28.24 -10.74 -6.03
C GLY A 28 27.82 -12.21 -6.14
N SER A 29 26.83 -12.70 -5.40
CA SER A 29 26.37 -14.08 -5.58
C SER A 29 25.45 -14.23 -6.79
N ARG A 30 26.03 -14.72 -7.91
CA ARG A 30 25.32 -15.35 -9.04
C ARG A 30 24.67 -16.69 -8.62
N GLY A 31 23.97 -16.72 -7.49
CA GLY A 31 23.14 -17.84 -7.06
C GLY A 31 21.78 -17.78 -7.75
N SER A 32 21.17 -18.93 -8.01
CA SER A 32 19.84 -19.06 -8.61
C SER A 32 18.82 -18.18 -7.89
N ASN A 33 18.44 -17.09 -8.53
CA ASN A 33 17.47 -16.14 -8.02
C ASN A 33 16.11 -16.84 -7.92
N ILE A 34 15.39 -16.59 -6.84
CA ILE A 34 14.02 -17.07 -6.61
C ILE A 34 13.08 -16.69 -7.76
N LEU A 35 13.38 -15.58 -8.45
CA LEU A 35 12.67 -15.07 -9.62
C LEU A 35 13.05 -15.78 -10.93
N THR A 36 14.12 -16.58 -10.92
CA THR A 36 14.63 -17.31 -12.08
C THR A 36 14.41 -18.82 -11.98
N SER A 37 13.93 -19.31 -10.83
CA SER A 37 13.67 -20.73 -10.58
C SER A 37 12.17 -20.99 -10.41
N ARG A 38 11.57 -21.59 -11.44
CA ARG A 38 10.14 -21.93 -11.51
C ARG A 38 9.58 -22.64 -10.26
N PRO A 39 10.31 -23.55 -9.57
CA PRO A 39 9.81 -24.19 -8.36
C PRO A 39 9.71 -23.22 -7.16
N LEU A 40 10.67 -22.30 -7.01
CA LEU A 40 10.64 -21.35 -5.90
C LEU A 40 9.63 -20.23 -6.15
N GLU A 41 9.39 -19.88 -7.42
CA GLU A 41 8.31 -18.98 -7.82
C GLU A 41 6.93 -19.55 -7.47
N LEU A 42 6.68 -20.84 -7.70
CA LEU A 42 5.43 -21.50 -7.30
C LEU A 42 5.25 -21.50 -5.77
N LEU A 43 6.31 -21.77 -5.01
CA LEU A 43 6.28 -21.72 -3.54
C LEU A 43 5.98 -20.30 -3.04
N ARG A 44 6.54 -19.27 -3.69
CA ARG A 44 6.26 -17.86 -3.40
C ARG A 44 4.79 -17.52 -3.63
N ILE A 45 4.25 -17.89 -4.80
CA ILE A 45 2.84 -17.67 -5.14
C ILE A 45 1.94 -18.33 -4.09
N GLN A 46 2.20 -19.58 -3.73
CA GLN A 46 1.41 -20.29 -2.73
C GLN A 46 1.44 -19.59 -1.37
N ARG A 47 2.62 -19.16 -0.89
CA ARG A 47 2.73 -18.43 0.39
C ARG A 47 2.01 -17.08 0.38
N GLN A 48 2.01 -16.39 -0.76
CA GLN A 48 1.27 -15.15 -0.92
C GLN A 48 -0.23 -15.39 -0.91
N LEU A 49 -0.72 -16.44 -1.60
CA LEU A 49 -2.12 -16.84 -1.56
C LEU A 49 -2.55 -17.24 -0.14
N ASP A 50 -1.75 -18.06 0.55
CA ASP A 50 -2.02 -18.49 1.94
C ASP A 50 -2.06 -17.31 2.93
N ALA A 51 -1.26 -16.27 2.69
CA ALA A 51 -1.27 -15.04 3.48
C ALA A 51 -2.44 -14.11 3.09
N ASP A 52 -2.79 -14.04 1.81
CA ASP A 52 -3.90 -13.20 1.33
C ASP A 52 -5.27 -13.76 1.73
N ASP A 53 -5.41 -15.09 1.88
CA ASP A 53 -6.61 -15.72 2.44
C ASP A 53 -6.99 -15.18 3.84
N ARG A 54 -6.04 -14.56 4.56
CA ARG A 54 -6.28 -13.95 5.88
C ARG A 54 -6.53 -12.45 5.85
N TYR A 55 -5.89 -11.73 4.93
CA TYR A 55 -5.85 -10.26 4.96
C TYR A 55 -6.51 -9.61 3.73
N ASN A 56 -6.59 -10.32 2.60
CA ASN A 56 -7.21 -9.89 1.34
C ASN A 56 -6.71 -8.50 0.85
N GLU A 57 -5.49 -8.15 1.25
CA GLU A 57 -4.81 -6.86 1.06
C GLU A 57 -3.56 -7.01 0.18
N LEU A 58 -3.13 -8.24 -0.11
CA LEU A 58 -1.91 -8.49 -0.89
C LEU A 58 -2.16 -8.26 -2.37
N ALA A 59 -1.08 -7.97 -3.09
CA ALA A 59 -1.14 -7.89 -4.55
C ALA A 59 -1.54 -9.25 -5.14
N ASP A 60 -2.21 -9.26 -6.29
CA ASP A 60 -2.45 -10.51 -7.02
C ASP A 60 -1.08 -11.10 -7.46
N PRO A 61 -0.70 -12.30 -6.99
CA PRO A 61 0.58 -12.91 -7.34
C PRO A 61 0.69 -13.26 -8.83
N ASN A 62 -0.44 -13.30 -9.56
CA ASN A 62 -0.51 -13.54 -10.99
C ASN A 62 -0.58 -12.27 -11.84
N GLU A 63 -0.59 -11.08 -11.22
CA GLU A 63 -0.73 -9.83 -11.98
C GLU A 63 0.49 -9.60 -12.88
N ARG A 64 0.27 -9.59 -14.21
CA ARG A 64 1.33 -9.44 -15.22
C ARG A 64 1.54 -8.00 -15.70
N SER A 65 0.81 -7.04 -15.14
CA SER A 65 0.95 -5.64 -15.53
C SER A 65 2.35 -5.12 -15.17
N SER A 66 2.90 -4.27 -16.02
CA SER A 66 4.23 -3.68 -15.77
C SER A 66 4.24 -2.81 -14.49
N PRO A 67 5.41 -2.62 -13.85
CA PRO A 67 5.62 -1.66 -12.76
C PRO A 67 4.94 -0.30 -13.01
N ALA A 68 5.21 0.30 -14.18
CA ALA A 68 4.60 1.57 -14.59
C ALA A 68 3.07 1.52 -14.70
N SER A 69 2.48 0.40 -15.11
CA SER A 69 1.02 0.25 -15.18
C SER A 69 0.37 0.22 -13.80
N ARG A 70 1.04 -0.39 -12.82
CA ARG A 70 0.57 -0.43 -11.43
C ARG A 70 0.72 0.94 -10.77
N LEU A 71 1.84 1.62 -11.01
CA LEU A 71 2.06 2.99 -10.56
C LEU A 71 1.03 3.96 -11.14
N ALA A 72 0.66 3.78 -12.41
CA ALA A 72 -0.36 4.62 -13.06
C ALA A 72 -1.70 4.60 -12.32
N ARG A 73 -2.07 3.47 -11.70
CA ARG A 73 -3.30 3.39 -10.88
C ARG A 73 -3.19 4.27 -9.63
N ILE A 74 -2.02 4.29 -8.98
CA ILE A 74 -1.75 5.15 -7.81
C ILE A 74 -1.74 6.63 -8.21
N VAL A 75 -1.15 6.96 -9.36
CA VAL A 75 -1.16 8.35 -9.89
C VAL A 75 -2.59 8.82 -10.17
N VAL A 76 -3.40 8.00 -10.86
CA VAL A 76 -4.83 8.31 -11.11
C VAL A 76 -5.58 8.52 -9.79
N LEU A 77 -5.33 7.67 -8.80
CA LEU A 77 -5.95 7.78 -7.48
C LEU A 77 -5.56 9.08 -6.77
N SER A 78 -4.27 9.44 -6.79
CA SER A 78 -3.74 10.68 -6.22
C SER A 78 -4.38 11.90 -6.87
N ASP A 79 -4.48 11.93 -8.21
CA ASP A 79 -5.09 13.04 -8.94
C ASP A 79 -6.59 13.17 -8.65
N ALA A 80 -7.30 12.05 -8.63
CA ALA A 80 -8.72 12.02 -8.28
C ALA A 80 -8.95 12.58 -6.87
N PHE A 81 -8.09 12.22 -5.91
CA PHE A 81 -8.15 12.74 -4.55
C PHE A 81 -7.80 14.24 -4.46
N LYS A 82 -6.75 14.69 -5.16
CA LYS A 82 -6.37 16.10 -5.25
C LYS A 82 -7.51 16.96 -5.81
N ALA A 83 -8.24 16.43 -6.79
CA ALA A 83 -9.37 17.11 -7.43
C ALA A 83 -10.56 17.36 -6.49
N LEU A 84 -10.64 16.70 -5.32
CA LEU A 84 -11.71 16.92 -4.35
C LEU A 84 -11.61 18.27 -3.62
N ARG A 85 -10.42 18.89 -3.59
CA ARG A 85 -10.15 20.10 -2.79
C ARG A 85 -11.16 21.24 -3.00
N PRO A 86 -11.54 21.64 -4.24
CA PRO A 86 -12.50 22.72 -4.43
C PRO A 86 -13.88 22.38 -3.87
N ALA A 87 -14.33 21.12 -4.01
CA ALA A 87 -15.62 20.67 -3.50
C ALA A 87 -15.64 20.61 -1.95
N ILE A 88 -14.50 20.31 -1.31
CA ILE A 88 -14.35 20.44 0.15
C ILE A 88 -14.43 21.92 0.56
N ALA A 89 -13.65 22.78 -0.10
CA ALA A 89 -13.49 24.17 0.28
C ALA A 89 -14.71 25.06 0.02
N GLN A 90 -15.47 24.77 -1.04
CA GLN A 90 -16.54 25.64 -1.55
C GLN A 90 -17.90 24.94 -1.64
N GLY A 91 -17.93 23.62 -1.46
CA GLY A 91 -19.17 22.86 -1.43
C GLY A 91 -19.93 23.04 -0.12
N GLY A 92 -21.03 22.30 0.00
CA GLY A 92 -21.81 22.23 1.22
C GLY A 92 -22.16 20.79 1.59
N PRO A 93 -23.14 20.60 2.50
CA PRO A 93 -23.46 19.29 3.05
C PRO A 93 -23.81 18.21 2.01
N SER A 94 -24.33 18.59 0.83
CA SER A 94 -24.64 17.64 -0.24
C SER A 94 -23.39 17.13 -0.94
N GLU A 95 -22.47 18.04 -1.29
CA GLU A 95 -21.18 17.71 -1.89
C GLU A 95 -20.32 16.92 -0.90
N TRP A 96 -20.27 17.36 0.36
CA TRP A 96 -19.51 16.68 1.41
C TRP A 96 -19.98 15.25 1.64
N ARG A 97 -21.30 15.02 1.63
CA ARG A 97 -21.87 13.66 1.71
C ARG A 97 -21.39 12.80 0.53
N THR A 98 -21.47 13.34 -0.68
CA THR A 98 -21.03 12.63 -1.89
C THR A 98 -19.53 12.27 -1.81
N ILE A 99 -18.71 13.17 -1.28
CA ILE A 99 -17.27 12.93 -1.07
C ILE A 99 -17.08 11.84 -0.02
N ALA A 100 -17.71 11.96 1.15
CA ALA A 100 -17.58 10.98 2.24
C ALA A 100 -18.01 9.57 1.81
N GLU A 101 -19.10 9.46 1.05
CA GLU A 101 -19.55 8.21 0.44
C GLU A 101 -18.51 7.67 -0.56
N THR A 102 -18.01 8.52 -1.46
CA THR A 102 -16.98 8.12 -2.45
C THR A 102 -15.71 7.63 -1.79
N LEU A 103 -15.24 8.29 -0.72
CA LEU A 103 -14.06 7.88 0.04
C LEU A 103 -14.28 6.57 0.82
N GLY A 104 -15.52 6.14 1.01
CA GLY A 104 -15.88 4.85 1.61
C GLY A 104 -15.98 3.70 0.61
N LEU A 105 -15.82 3.95 -0.69
CA LEU A 105 -15.98 2.98 -1.77
C LEU A 105 -14.64 2.71 -2.48
N PRO A 106 -14.50 1.60 -3.23
CA PRO A 106 -13.35 1.39 -4.09
C PRO A 106 -13.16 2.55 -5.07
N PRO A 107 -11.92 3.00 -5.32
CA PRO A 107 -10.64 2.48 -4.81
C PRO A 107 -10.16 3.06 -3.47
N PHE A 108 -10.94 3.93 -2.81
CA PHE A 108 -10.53 4.63 -1.58
C PHE A 108 -10.80 3.85 -0.29
N ASP A 109 -11.65 2.82 -0.34
CA ASP A 109 -11.82 1.92 0.80
C ASP A 109 -10.48 1.28 1.18
N LYS A 110 -10.28 1.05 2.48
CA LYS A 110 -9.05 0.52 3.06
C LYS A 110 -8.46 -0.67 2.33
N GLN A 111 -9.30 -1.60 1.90
CA GLN A 111 -8.86 -2.84 1.30
C GLN A 111 -8.39 -2.61 -0.14
N SER A 112 -9.21 -1.96 -0.97
CA SER A 112 -8.85 -1.64 -2.36
C SER A 112 -7.68 -0.67 -2.44
N PHE A 113 -7.60 0.28 -1.51
CA PHE A 113 -6.51 1.22 -1.41
C PHE A 113 -5.19 0.50 -1.17
N LYS A 114 -5.11 -0.30 -0.09
CA LYS A 114 -3.90 -1.07 0.21
C LYS A 114 -3.51 -2.01 -0.92
N ARG A 115 -4.48 -2.71 -1.52
CA ARG A 115 -4.23 -3.60 -2.66
C ARG A 115 -3.62 -2.86 -3.86
N THR A 116 -4.14 -1.66 -4.18
CA THR A 116 -3.64 -0.84 -5.29
C THR A 116 -2.18 -0.45 -5.08
N PHE A 117 -1.81 -0.07 -3.85
CA PHE A 117 -0.45 0.29 -3.51
C PHE A 117 0.49 -0.92 -3.45
N ASN A 118 0.04 -2.02 -2.82
CA ASN A 118 0.80 -3.26 -2.71
C ASN A 118 1.08 -3.88 -4.09
N ALA A 119 0.16 -3.71 -5.04
CA ALA A 119 0.38 -4.12 -6.42
C ALA A 119 1.66 -3.46 -6.98
N TYR A 120 1.90 -2.19 -6.70
CA TYR A 120 3.14 -1.53 -7.11
C TYR A 120 4.31 -1.91 -6.20
N SER A 121 4.23 -1.62 -4.90
CA SER A 121 5.36 -1.78 -3.98
C SER A 121 5.80 -3.24 -3.86
N ASP A 122 4.89 -4.18 -3.66
CA ASP A 122 5.27 -5.55 -3.33
C ASP A 122 5.79 -6.25 -4.59
N ASN A 123 5.08 -6.14 -5.71
CA ASN A 123 5.39 -6.89 -6.92
C ASN A 123 6.56 -6.31 -7.74
N ILE A 124 6.95 -5.04 -7.57
CA ILE A 124 8.14 -4.51 -8.26
C ILE A 124 9.39 -5.12 -7.70
N TYR A 125 9.49 -5.16 -6.38
CA TYR A 125 10.64 -5.75 -5.71
C TYR A 125 10.72 -7.27 -5.97
N TYR A 126 9.61 -7.96 -6.28
CA TYR A 126 9.68 -9.36 -6.75
C TYR A 126 9.91 -9.54 -8.25
N SER A 127 9.90 -8.51 -9.09
CA SER A 127 10.12 -8.69 -10.54
C SER A 127 11.51 -8.24 -11.00
N ASP A 128 12.15 -7.40 -10.20
CA ASP A 128 13.50 -6.89 -10.42
C ASP A 128 14.46 -7.49 -9.38
N PRO A 129 15.33 -8.45 -9.78
CA PRO A 129 16.37 -9.04 -8.94
C PRO A 129 17.20 -8.03 -8.16
N ASP A 130 17.50 -6.89 -8.78
CA ASP A 130 18.41 -5.87 -8.26
C ASP A 130 17.70 -4.95 -7.26
N ARG A 131 16.37 -5.01 -7.19
CA ARG A 131 15.53 -4.25 -6.26
C ARG A 131 14.81 -5.13 -5.24
N ALA A 132 14.99 -6.45 -5.30
CA ALA A 132 14.29 -7.40 -4.46
C ALA A 132 14.73 -7.35 -3.00
N ASN A 133 13.81 -6.97 -2.09
CA ASN A 133 13.91 -7.43 -0.71
C ASN A 133 13.10 -8.70 -0.55
N VAL A 134 13.81 -9.76 -0.16
CA VAL A 134 13.33 -11.13 0.02
C VAL A 134 12.51 -11.22 1.33
N TYR A 135 11.50 -10.36 1.47
CA TYR A 135 10.79 -10.14 2.72
C TYR A 135 9.75 -11.23 3.01
N LEU A 136 9.05 -11.74 1.98
CA LEU A 136 8.05 -12.80 2.15
C LEU A 136 8.63 -14.20 2.42
N LEU A 137 9.96 -14.36 2.39
CA LEU A 137 10.62 -15.63 2.73
C LEU A 137 11.25 -15.63 4.13
N GLY A 138 11.08 -14.54 4.90
CA GLY A 138 11.50 -14.46 6.30
C GLY A 138 13.02 -14.38 6.52
N GLY A 139 13.78 -13.96 5.51
CA GLY A 139 15.25 -14.02 5.51
C GLY A 139 15.99 -12.69 5.31
N THR A 140 15.31 -11.58 5.01
CA THR A 140 16.00 -10.29 4.76
C THR A 140 15.14 -9.12 5.24
N PRO A 141 15.71 -8.10 5.91
CA PRO A 141 14.99 -6.88 6.28
C PRO A 141 14.39 -6.18 5.06
N PRO A 142 13.28 -5.42 5.20
CA PRO A 142 12.78 -4.63 4.08
C PRO A 142 13.81 -3.53 3.78
N SER A 143 13.94 -3.08 2.53
CA SER A 143 14.75 -1.90 2.27
C SER A 143 14.14 -0.72 3.00
N ASN A 144 15.00 0.24 3.33
CA ASN A 144 14.56 1.51 3.91
C ASN A 144 13.48 2.16 3.01
N GLN A 145 13.62 2.09 1.69
CA GLN A 145 12.66 2.66 0.74
C GLN A 145 11.29 1.97 0.77
N GLN A 146 11.22 0.64 0.83
CA GLN A 146 9.94 -0.08 0.88
C GLN A 146 9.21 0.22 2.19
N THR A 147 9.95 0.25 3.30
CA THR A 147 9.40 0.61 4.61
C THR A 147 8.82 2.04 4.58
N ILE A 148 9.56 3.00 4.02
CA ILE A 148 9.11 4.38 3.89
C ILE A 148 7.88 4.48 2.96
N GLN A 149 7.84 3.74 1.84
CA GLN A 149 6.64 3.67 0.99
C GLN A 149 5.41 3.16 1.74
N TYR A 150 5.54 2.12 2.58
CA TYR A 150 4.41 1.66 3.39
C TYR A 150 3.97 2.70 4.43
N LEU A 151 4.91 3.43 5.03
CA LEU A 151 4.59 4.53 5.94
C LEU A 151 3.75 5.59 5.22
N HIS A 152 4.23 6.09 4.08
CA HIS A 152 3.47 7.10 3.31
C HIS A 152 2.13 6.59 2.78
N ARG A 153 2.03 5.31 2.39
CA ARG A 153 0.74 4.69 2.04
C ARG A 153 -0.23 4.74 3.23
N ASN A 154 0.23 4.35 4.42
CA ASN A 154 -0.60 4.35 5.62
C ASN A 154 -0.99 5.78 6.02
N ASP A 155 -0.04 6.72 5.99
CA ASP A 155 -0.31 8.14 6.27
C ASP A 155 -1.38 8.69 5.32
N ALA A 156 -1.31 8.35 4.02
CA ALA A 156 -2.34 8.75 3.06
C ALA A 156 -3.71 8.16 3.42
N LEU A 157 -3.78 6.85 3.70
CA LEU A 157 -5.04 6.18 4.05
C LEU A 157 -5.64 6.73 5.35
N ASP A 158 -4.83 6.90 6.39
CA ASP A 158 -5.29 7.39 7.69
C ASP A 158 -5.87 8.82 7.53
N ASN A 159 -5.23 9.68 6.77
CA ASN A 159 -5.75 11.03 6.52
C ASN A 159 -7.00 11.03 5.61
N ILE A 160 -7.16 10.04 4.71
CA ILE A 160 -8.41 9.84 3.96
C ILE A 160 -9.56 9.44 4.89
N GLU A 161 -9.31 8.51 5.82
CA GLU A 161 -10.30 8.07 6.82
C GLU A 161 -10.69 9.22 7.77
N GLN A 162 -9.72 10.05 8.16
CA GLN A 162 -9.97 11.24 8.98
C GLN A 162 -10.73 12.33 8.22
N LEU A 163 -10.38 12.60 6.95
CA LEU A 163 -11.15 13.51 6.11
C LEU A 163 -12.62 13.07 6.01
N ARG A 164 -12.87 11.79 5.74
CA ARG A 164 -14.23 11.26 5.67
C ARG A 164 -14.98 11.47 6.99
N SER A 165 -14.36 11.13 8.11
CA SER A 165 -14.95 11.30 9.45
C SER A 165 -15.26 12.77 9.75
N GLU A 166 -14.37 13.67 9.35
CA GLU A 166 -14.55 15.11 9.49
C GLU A 166 -15.72 15.63 8.64
N LEU A 167 -15.83 15.20 7.38
CA LEU A 167 -16.97 15.58 6.53
C LEU A 167 -18.30 15.09 7.12
N ASP A 168 -18.35 13.87 7.65
CA ASP A 168 -19.53 13.33 8.34
C ASP A 168 -19.88 14.17 9.59
N TYR A 169 -18.87 14.60 10.36
CA TYR A 169 -19.04 15.49 11.51
C TYR A 169 -19.59 16.86 11.11
N LEU A 170 -19.02 17.50 10.09
CA LEU A 170 -19.49 18.80 9.58
C LEU A 170 -20.95 18.75 9.13
N ILE A 171 -21.37 17.66 8.49
CA ILE A 171 -22.76 17.44 8.06
C ILE A 171 -23.68 17.26 9.28
N LEU A 172 -23.29 16.44 10.25
CA LEU A 172 -24.10 16.12 11.42
C LEU A 172 -24.32 17.34 12.31
N GLU A 173 -23.25 18.07 12.61
CA GLU A 173 -23.25 19.23 13.50
C GLU A 173 -23.56 20.54 12.77
N GLN A 174 -23.80 20.48 11.45
CA GLN A 174 -24.09 21.64 10.59
C GLN A 174 -23.01 22.73 10.69
N GLN A 175 -21.75 22.32 10.84
CA GLN A 175 -20.59 23.21 10.90
C GLN A 175 -20.17 23.64 9.50
N THR A 176 -19.64 24.85 9.40
CA THR A 176 -19.18 25.44 8.13
C THR A 176 -17.67 25.65 8.07
N ASP A 177 -16.97 25.46 9.19
CA ASP A 177 -15.52 25.55 9.22
C ASP A 177 -14.90 24.26 8.67
N VAL A 178 -14.38 24.34 7.44
CA VAL A 178 -13.78 23.20 6.73
C VAL A 178 -12.26 23.11 6.96
N SER A 179 -11.69 23.86 7.90
CA SER A 179 -10.24 23.95 8.08
C SER A 179 -9.59 22.60 8.38
N ASP A 180 -10.18 21.79 9.27
CA ASP A 180 -9.68 20.46 9.60
C ASP A 180 -9.83 19.49 8.42
N ALA A 181 -10.95 19.52 7.70
CA ALA A 181 -11.14 18.73 6.49
C ALA A 181 -10.06 19.06 5.43
N LEU A 182 -9.78 20.34 5.22
CA LEU A 182 -8.71 20.77 4.30
C LEU A 182 -7.32 20.38 4.80
N ALA A 183 -7.09 20.34 6.12
CA ALA A 183 -5.83 19.89 6.70
C ALA A 183 -5.61 18.38 6.48
N PHE A 184 -6.64 17.55 6.67
CA PHE A 184 -6.56 16.11 6.37
C PHE A 184 -6.38 15.85 4.87
N HIS A 185 -7.08 16.60 4.01
CA HIS A 185 -6.88 16.55 2.56
C HIS A 185 -5.42 16.85 2.19
N ALA A 186 -4.86 17.94 2.70
CA ALA A 186 -3.48 18.33 2.42
C ALA A 186 -2.47 17.28 2.88
N LYS A 187 -2.62 16.74 4.10
CA LYS A 187 -1.74 15.68 4.62
C LYS A 187 -1.78 14.40 3.80
N ALA A 188 -2.97 13.99 3.35
CA ALA A 188 -3.11 12.84 2.46
C ALA A 188 -2.41 13.11 1.11
N VAL A 189 -2.57 14.31 0.53
CA VAL A 189 -1.86 14.72 -0.69
C VAL A 189 -0.35 14.68 -0.51
N ASP A 190 0.17 15.24 0.58
CA ASP A 190 1.60 15.23 0.88
C ASP A 190 2.14 13.79 1.00
N ALA A 191 1.36 12.90 1.63
CA ALA A 191 1.71 11.49 1.74
C ALA A 191 1.70 10.76 0.37
N PHE A 192 0.74 11.05 -0.51
CA PHE A 192 0.78 10.57 -1.90
C PHE A 192 2.04 11.05 -2.62
N ASP A 193 2.37 12.33 -2.52
CA ASP A 193 3.51 12.93 -3.20
C ASP A 193 4.83 12.34 -2.68
N ALA A 194 4.95 12.16 -1.36
CA ALA A 194 6.10 11.51 -0.73
C ALA A 194 6.22 10.04 -1.14
N TYR A 195 5.12 9.30 -1.25
CA TYR A 195 5.13 7.94 -1.77
C TYR A 195 5.64 7.88 -3.21
N LEU A 196 5.08 8.73 -4.08
CA LEU A 196 5.43 8.76 -5.50
C LEU A 196 6.86 9.24 -5.73
N ALA A 197 7.39 10.14 -4.91
CA ALA A 197 8.79 10.60 -4.98
C ALA A 197 9.82 9.47 -4.74
N LEU A 198 9.42 8.36 -4.11
CA LEU A 198 10.27 7.19 -3.92
C LEU A 198 10.26 6.24 -5.13
N ALA A 199 9.35 6.46 -6.09
CA ALA A 199 9.32 5.68 -7.32
C ALA A 199 10.44 6.12 -8.28
N PRO A 200 11.02 5.20 -9.06
CA PRO A 200 11.99 5.56 -10.09
C PRO A 200 11.39 6.50 -11.15
N ASP A 201 12.15 7.53 -11.53
CA ASP A 201 11.72 8.52 -12.55
C ASP A 201 11.23 7.90 -13.86
N ALA A 202 11.85 6.79 -14.29
CA ALA A 202 11.46 6.09 -15.51
C ALA A 202 10.05 5.50 -15.39
N ASP A 203 9.73 4.92 -14.23
CA ASP A 203 8.42 4.33 -13.95
C ASP A 203 7.36 5.43 -13.80
N LEU A 204 7.68 6.53 -13.10
CA LEU A 204 6.78 7.70 -12.98
C LEU A 204 6.45 8.31 -14.35
N LYS A 205 7.45 8.56 -15.19
CA LYS A 205 7.23 9.10 -16.54
C LYS A 205 6.40 8.16 -17.41
N ALA A 206 6.62 6.86 -17.30
CA ALA A 206 5.81 5.87 -18.01
C ALA A 206 4.37 5.81 -17.47
N ALA A 207 4.21 5.89 -16.14
CA ALA A 207 2.91 5.92 -15.46
C ALA A 207 2.07 7.13 -15.88
N GLU A 208 2.65 8.32 -15.93
CA GLU A 208 1.97 9.54 -16.40
C GLU A 208 1.46 9.41 -17.84
N ARG A 209 2.23 8.76 -18.72
CA ARG A 209 1.79 8.49 -20.10
C ARG A 209 0.65 7.47 -20.15
N LEU A 210 0.68 6.47 -19.27
CA LEU A 210 -0.33 5.42 -19.20
C LEU A 210 -1.65 5.92 -18.59
N LYS A 211 -1.59 6.84 -17.62
CA LYS A 211 -2.75 7.48 -17.00
C LYS A 211 -3.69 8.10 -18.04
N LEU A 212 -3.15 8.79 -19.04
CA LEU A 212 -3.93 9.38 -20.12
C LEU A 212 -4.78 8.35 -20.88
N ARG A 213 -4.32 7.09 -20.95
CA ARG A 213 -5.05 5.99 -21.61
C ARG A 213 -6.10 5.35 -20.69
N ILE A 214 -5.83 5.31 -19.38
CA ILE A 214 -6.77 4.76 -18.39
C ILE A 214 -7.99 5.68 -18.29
N ALA A 215 -7.79 6.99 -18.24
CA ALA A 215 -8.86 7.99 -18.21
C ALA A 215 -9.77 7.94 -19.46
N ASP A 216 -9.21 7.58 -20.62
CA ASP A 216 -9.91 7.52 -21.91
C ASP A 216 -10.75 6.23 -22.10
N VAL A 217 -10.48 5.19 -21.31
CA VAL A 217 -11.25 3.94 -21.29
C VAL A 217 -12.44 4.05 -20.33
N THR A 218 -12.31 4.79 -19.23
CA THR A 218 -13.40 5.04 -18.26
C THR A 218 -14.41 6.09 -18.71
N SER A 219 -14.13 6.84 -19.78
CA SER A 219 -15.00 7.89 -20.33
C SER A 219 -15.88 7.43 -21.51
N ARG A 220 -15.76 6.18 -21.95
CA ARG A 220 -16.63 5.61 -23.00
C ARG A 220 -17.89 5.02 -22.34
N PRO A 221 -19.09 5.44 -22.76
CA PRO A 221 -20.36 4.96 -22.22
C PRO A 221 -20.62 3.48 -22.53
#